data_AF-A0A2V1C8H7-F1
#
_entry.id   AF-A0A2V1C8H7-F1
#
_cell.length_a   1.000
_cell.length_b   1.000
_cell.length_c   1.000
_cell.angle_alpha   90.00
_cell.angle_beta   90.00
_cell.angle_gamma   90.00
#
_symmetry.space_group_name_H-M   'P 1'
#
loop_
_entity.id
_entity.type
_entity.pdbx_description
1 polymer ?
#
loop_
_entity_poly.entity_id
_entity_poly.type
_entity_poly.pdbx_seq_one_letter_code
_entity_poly.pdbx_strand_id
1 'polypeptide(L)'
;MGVLKRKYVPSTSTSDDFDGSGVSSIEHFMSSKDPFRVGPGLRYAQPWPYTITTAAAESQHIVDRVQNAVEQCMKKYDINFTASIVRKLAAKTTAYTRDTMIVVTDDINTNAWKEAATEIQEILDREIGKSKFPDLKIRAEIRNAALMYQDYSTAVKPDTPEHNALEKAQEVCIEKVSSSKLP
;
A
#
# COMPACT_ATOMS: atom_id res chain seq x y z
N MET A 1 -21.53 -6.64 31.96
CA MET A 1 -20.60 -6.11 30.94
C MET A 1 -19.17 -6.46 31.37
N GLY A 2 -18.64 -7.57 30.88
CA GLY A 2 -17.28 -8.01 31.21
C GLY A 2 -16.29 -7.42 30.22
N VAL A 3 -15.38 -6.56 30.71
CA VAL A 3 -14.26 -6.07 29.90
C VAL A 3 -13.25 -7.20 29.76
N LEU A 4 -13.16 -7.78 28.55
CA LEU A 4 -12.15 -8.77 28.20
C LEU A 4 -10.76 -8.11 28.27
N LYS A 5 -10.06 -8.26 29.39
CA LYS A 5 -8.66 -7.86 29.52
C LYS A 5 -7.78 -8.88 28.79
N ARG A 6 -7.22 -8.50 27.64
CA ARG A 6 -6.24 -9.30 26.91
C ARG A 6 -4.88 -9.22 27.60
N LYS A 7 -4.18 -10.36 27.72
CA LYS A 7 -2.82 -10.44 28.26
C LYS A 7 -1.82 -9.90 27.24
N TYR A 8 -1.07 -8.89 27.66
CA TYR A 8 0.05 -8.29 26.94
C TYR A 8 1.23 -9.29 26.85
N VAL A 9 1.78 -9.46 25.66
CA VAL A 9 3.06 -10.16 25.42
C VAL A 9 4.01 -9.14 24.80
N PRO A 10 5.07 -8.70 25.50
CA PRO A 10 5.98 -7.70 24.98
C PRO A 10 6.79 -8.27 23.81
N SER A 11 6.66 -7.68 22.62
CA SER A 11 7.65 -7.83 21.55
C SER A 11 8.70 -6.72 21.70
N THR A 12 9.96 -7.10 21.84
CA THR A 12 11.12 -6.21 22.08
C THR A 12 11.57 -5.37 20.87
N SER A 13 10.75 -5.26 19.82
CA SER A 13 11.07 -4.46 18.64
C SER A 13 10.04 -3.34 18.49
N THR A 14 10.41 -2.13 18.92
CA THR A 14 9.63 -0.92 18.71
C THR A 14 9.76 -0.52 17.25
N SER A 15 8.85 -1.00 16.39
CA SER A 15 8.58 -0.35 15.12
C SER A 15 7.75 0.91 15.40
N ASP A 16 7.99 2.01 14.66
CA ASP A 16 7.17 3.23 14.70
C ASP A 16 5.66 2.96 14.46
N ASP A 17 5.32 1.76 14.02
CA ASP A 17 3.99 1.37 13.52
C ASP A 17 3.18 0.54 14.52
N PHE A 18 3.80 0.10 15.61
CA PHE A 18 3.17 -0.59 16.74
C PHE A 18 3.31 0.28 17.99
N ASP A 19 2.21 0.49 18.71
CA ASP A 19 2.34 1.09 20.03
C ASP A 19 3.08 0.12 20.97
N GLY A 20 3.62 0.65 22.07
CA GLY A 20 4.30 -0.18 23.09
C GLY A 20 3.40 -1.24 23.74
N SER A 21 2.12 -1.34 23.35
CA SER A 21 1.18 -2.38 23.78
C SER A 21 1.03 -3.52 22.77
N GLY A 22 1.73 -3.46 21.62
CA GLY A 22 1.64 -4.46 20.55
C GLY A 22 0.35 -4.36 19.74
N VAL A 23 -0.38 -3.25 19.87
CA VAL A 23 -1.61 -2.99 19.10
C VAL A 23 -1.23 -2.34 17.78
N SER A 24 -1.76 -2.92 16.70
CA SER A 24 -1.66 -2.36 15.34
C SER A 24 -2.31 -0.98 15.29
N SER A 25 -1.58 0.01 14.80
CA SER A 25 -2.16 1.30 14.42
C SER A 25 -3.30 1.13 13.41
N ILE A 26 -4.23 2.09 13.34
CA ILE A 26 -5.32 2.11 12.35
C ILE A 26 -4.73 2.08 10.93
N GLU A 27 -3.60 2.75 10.75
CA GLU A 27 -2.84 2.83 9.51
C GLU A 27 -2.30 1.45 9.10
N HIS A 28 -1.73 0.69 10.05
CA HIS A 28 -1.30 -0.67 9.80
C HIS A 28 -2.49 -1.57 9.43
N PHE A 29 -3.62 -1.46 10.14
CA PHE A 29 -4.84 -2.21 9.81
C PHE A 29 -5.41 -1.85 8.44
N MET A 30 -5.41 -0.57 8.06
CA MET A 30 -5.88 -0.15 6.73
C MET A 30 -4.92 -0.59 5.62
N SER A 31 -3.61 -0.60 5.89
CA SER A 31 -2.62 -1.08 4.93
C SER A 31 -2.74 -2.58 4.65
N SER A 32 -3.05 -3.39 5.68
CA SER A 32 -3.10 -4.85 5.56
C SER A 32 -4.33 -5.36 4.81
N LYS A 33 -5.34 -4.51 4.61
CA LYS A 33 -6.51 -4.84 3.78
C LYS A 33 -6.22 -4.86 2.29
N ASP A 34 -5.12 -4.23 1.86
CA ASP A 34 -4.75 -4.11 0.46
C ASP A 34 -3.55 -5.02 0.16
N PRO A 35 -3.77 -6.28 -0.27
CA PRO A 35 -2.66 -7.21 -0.51
C PRO A 35 -1.77 -6.76 -1.66
N PHE A 36 -2.28 -5.92 -2.56
CA PHE A 36 -1.59 -5.44 -3.76
C PHE A 36 -0.79 -4.15 -3.53
N ARG A 37 -0.57 -3.78 -2.27
CA ARG A 37 0.32 -2.68 -1.88
C ARG A 37 1.09 -3.06 -0.60
N VAL A 38 2.39 -3.31 -0.75
CA VAL A 38 3.23 -3.88 0.32
C VAL A 38 4.44 -2.98 0.63
N GLY A 39 4.72 -2.80 1.91
CA GLY A 39 5.91 -2.11 2.43
C GLY A 39 6.90 -3.07 3.12
N PRO A 40 8.10 -2.60 3.48
CA PRO A 40 9.17 -3.43 4.02
C PRO A 40 8.98 -3.82 5.49
N GLY A 41 9.28 -5.07 5.84
CA GLY A 41 9.43 -5.54 7.21
C GLY A 41 8.22 -5.25 8.11
N LEU A 42 8.43 -4.48 9.17
CA LEU A 42 7.36 -4.04 10.08
C LEU A 42 6.66 -2.75 9.62
N ARG A 43 7.17 -2.09 8.57
CA ARG A 43 6.62 -0.84 8.05
C ARG A 43 5.47 -1.15 7.11
N TYR A 44 4.37 -0.45 7.30
CA TYR A 44 3.27 -0.51 6.35
C TYR A 44 3.51 0.39 5.13
N ALA A 45 2.95 -0.01 3.99
CA ALA A 45 2.80 0.86 2.85
C ALA A 45 1.75 1.94 3.13
N GLN A 46 1.96 3.15 2.63
CA GLN A 46 1.09 4.29 2.89
C GLN A 46 -0.38 3.95 2.56
N PRO A 47 -1.27 3.86 3.57
CA PRO A 47 -2.66 3.51 3.33
C PRO A 47 -3.35 4.60 2.53
N TRP A 48 -4.21 4.19 1.60
CA TRP A 48 -5.13 5.09 0.91
C TRP A 48 -6.19 5.61 1.91
N PRO A 49 -6.64 6.88 1.81
CA PRO A 49 -6.24 7.88 0.83
C PRO A 49 -4.99 8.68 1.23
N TYR A 50 -4.16 8.98 0.23
CA TYR A 50 -2.98 9.84 0.37
C TYR A 50 -2.90 10.85 -0.78
N THR A 51 -2.11 11.91 -0.59
CA THR A 51 -1.72 12.84 -1.64
C THR A 51 -0.35 12.47 -2.19
N ILE A 52 -0.14 12.79 -3.47
CA ILE A 52 1.12 12.55 -4.17
C ILE A 52 1.68 13.92 -4.56
N THR A 53 2.93 14.16 -4.23
CA THR A 53 3.68 15.35 -4.68
C THR A 53 5.06 14.93 -5.20
N THR A 54 5.78 15.89 -5.79
CA THR A 54 7.14 15.68 -6.27
C THR A 54 8.07 15.31 -5.10
N ALA A 55 8.86 14.26 -5.27
CA ALA A 55 9.90 13.87 -4.34
C ALA A 55 11.09 14.83 -4.36
N ALA A 56 11.98 14.71 -3.38
CA ALA A 56 13.25 15.42 -3.41
C ALA A 56 14.12 14.96 -4.60
N ALA A 57 14.92 15.87 -5.16
CA ALA A 57 15.80 15.55 -6.29
C ALA A 57 16.86 14.52 -5.89
N GLU A 58 17.34 14.61 -4.65
CA GLU A 58 18.27 13.69 -4.03
C GLU A 58 17.71 12.26 -3.99
N SER A 59 16.41 12.11 -3.67
CA SER A 59 15.73 10.81 -3.69
C SER A 59 15.69 10.21 -5.08
N GLN A 60 15.46 11.03 -6.12
CA GLN A 60 15.50 10.57 -7.50
C GLN A 60 16.91 10.07 -7.86
N HIS A 61 17.95 10.83 -7.52
CA HIS A 61 19.34 10.42 -7.78
C HIS A 61 19.73 9.10 -7.10
N ILE A 62 19.27 8.85 -5.88
CA ILE A 62 19.51 7.58 -5.19
C ILE A 62 18.80 6.44 -5.92
N VAL A 63 17.54 6.64 -6.29
CA VAL A 63 16.74 5.62 -6.97
C VAL A 63 17.30 5.25 -8.34
N ASP A 64 17.76 6.24 -9.12
CA ASP A 64 18.39 6.00 -10.42
C ASP A 64 19.62 5.09 -10.29
N ARG A 65 20.40 5.22 -9.20
CA ARG A 65 21.59 4.39 -8.96
C ARG A 65 21.26 2.97 -8.54
N VAL A 66 20.19 2.76 -7.79
CA VAL A 66 19.82 1.43 -7.30
C VAL A 66 18.89 0.67 -8.24
N GLN A 67 18.43 1.29 -9.33
CA GLN A 67 17.41 0.71 -10.21
C GLN A 67 17.75 -0.70 -10.70
N ASN A 68 18.98 -0.92 -11.19
CA ASN A 68 19.42 -2.25 -11.63
C ASN A 68 19.42 -3.28 -10.49
N ALA A 69 19.82 -2.88 -9.27
CA ALA A 69 19.81 -3.77 -8.11
C ALA A 69 18.38 -4.10 -7.65
N VAL A 70 17.45 -3.15 -7.78
CA VAL A 70 16.04 -3.36 -7.49
C VAL A 70 15.40 -4.31 -8.51
N GLU A 71 15.69 -4.15 -9.80
CA GLU A 71 15.21 -5.07 -10.83
C GLU A 71 15.73 -6.51 -10.61
N GLN A 72 17.01 -6.64 -10.25
CA GLN A 72 17.58 -7.95 -9.88
C GLN A 72 16.93 -8.54 -8.63
N CYS A 73 16.63 -7.70 -7.63
CA CYS A 73 15.89 -8.11 -6.45
C CYS A 73 14.50 -8.64 -6.81
N MET A 74 13.74 -7.92 -7.64
CA MET A 74 12.42 -8.36 -8.10
C MET A 74 12.50 -9.71 -8.82
N LYS A 75 13.46 -9.88 -9.72
CA LYS A 75 13.72 -11.15 -10.42
C LYS A 75 14.07 -12.30 -9.46
N LYS A 76 14.83 -12.04 -8.40
CA LYS A 76 15.20 -13.05 -7.39
C LYS A 76 13.98 -13.63 -6.68
N TYR A 77 12.93 -12.83 -6.48
CA TYR A 77 11.68 -13.25 -5.85
C TYR A 77 10.62 -13.70 -6.86
N ASP A 78 10.98 -13.87 -8.13
CA ASP A 78 10.06 -14.22 -9.22
C ASP A 78 8.89 -13.23 -9.35
N ILE A 79 9.19 -11.93 -9.16
CA ILE A 79 8.22 -10.85 -9.31
C ILE A 79 8.55 -10.07 -10.60
N ASN A 80 7.57 -9.89 -11.47
CA ASN A 80 7.73 -9.12 -12.70
C ASN A 80 7.94 -7.64 -12.38
N PHE A 81 9.03 -7.06 -12.88
CA PHE A 81 9.33 -5.64 -12.73
C PHE A 81 8.79 -4.88 -13.95
N THR A 82 7.78 -4.03 -13.73
CA THR A 82 7.22 -3.19 -14.80
C THR A 82 7.89 -1.82 -14.85
N ALA A 83 8.02 -1.16 -13.69
CA ALA A 83 8.59 0.17 -13.58
C ALA A 83 8.95 0.49 -12.13
N SER A 84 9.75 1.54 -11.93
CA SER A 84 9.93 2.18 -10.63
C SER A 84 9.73 3.69 -10.75
N ILE A 85 9.16 4.30 -9.71
CA ILE A 85 8.87 5.74 -9.67
C ILE A 85 9.11 6.22 -8.25
N VAL A 86 9.74 7.40 -8.09
CA VAL A 86 9.87 8.06 -6.79
C VAL A 86 8.85 9.19 -6.64
N ARG A 87 8.13 9.18 -5.51
CA ARG A 87 7.08 10.17 -5.18
C ARG A 87 7.08 10.49 -3.70
N LYS A 88 6.70 11.72 -3.36
CA LYS A 88 6.42 12.09 -1.97
C LYS A 88 4.97 11.79 -1.65
N LEU A 89 4.75 10.94 -0.66
CA LEU A 89 3.42 10.53 -0.22
C LEU A 89 3.09 11.18 1.13
N ALA A 90 1.85 11.63 1.28
CA ALA A 90 1.32 12.15 2.54
C ALA A 90 -0.06 11.56 2.83
N ALA A 91 -0.31 11.09 4.05
CA ALA A 91 -1.66 10.72 4.44
C ALA A 91 -2.57 11.96 4.36
N LYS A 92 -3.83 11.82 3.91
CA LYS A 92 -4.75 12.98 3.90
C LYS A 92 -5.05 13.53 5.31
N THR A 93 -4.85 12.71 6.34
CA THR A 93 -5.15 13.04 7.73
C THR A 93 -3.97 13.61 8.49
N THR A 94 -2.74 13.56 7.95
CA THR A 94 -1.54 14.00 8.67
C THR A 94 -0.62 14.83 7.77
N ALA A 95 0.15 15.73 8.38
CA ALA A 95 1.20 16.47 7.67
C ALA A 95 2.47 15.61 7.42
N TYR A 96 2.45 14.34 7.83
CA TYR A 96 3.61 13.47 7.70
C TYR A 96 3.80 13.09 6.23
N THR A 97 4.94 13.48 5.67
CA THR A 97 5.32 13.18 4.30
C THR A 97 6.57 12.31 4.27
N ARG A 98 6.65 11.41 3.29
CA ARG A 98 7.84 10.61 3.07
C ARG A 98 8.06 10.36 1.58
N ASP A 99 9.30 10.52 1.15
CA ASP A 99 9.69 10.09 -0.19
C ASP A 99 9.62 8.58 -0.26
N THR A 100 9.00 8.06 -1.32
CA THR A 100 8.68 6.65 -1.48
C THR A 100 9.05 6.22 -2.89
N MET A 101 9.91 5.21 -2.98
CA MET A 101 10.15 4.45 -4.19
C MET A 101 9.02 3.44 -4.36
N ILE A 102 8.20 3.66 -5.38
CA ILE A 102 7.11 2.79 -5.78
C ILE A 102 7.63 1.89 -6.90
N VAL A 103 7.69 0.59 -6.63
CA VAL A 103 8.00 -0.46 -7.60
C VAL A 103 6.69 -1.05 -8.09
N VAL A 104 6.49 -1.04 -9.40
CA VAL A 104 5.25 -1.46 -10.05
C VAL A 104 5.42 -2.85 -10.64
N THR A 105 4.44 -3.70 -10.39
CA THR A 105 4.29 -5.04 -10.96
C THR A 105 2.85 -5.26 -11.41
N ASP A 106 2.66 -6.15 -12.37
CA ASP A 106 1.36 -6.67 -12.81
C ASP A 106 1.01 -8.02 -12.16
N ASP A 107 1.89 -8.55 -11.31
CA ASP A 107 1.66 -9.82 -10.64
C ASP A 107 0.49 -9.78 -9.66
N ILE A 108 -0.12 -10.96 -9.49
CA ILE A 108 -1.23 -11.19 -8.56
C ILE A 108 -0.81 -11.98 -7.32
N ASN A 109 0.33 -12.68 -7.39
CA ASN A 109 0.85 -13.47 -6.28
C ASN A 109 1.71 -12.58 -5.37
N THR A 110 1.18 -12.23 -4.21
CA THR A 110 1.82 -11.28 -3.29
C THR A 110 2.68 -11.95 -2.22
N ASN A 111 2.84 -13.28 -2.25
CA ASN A 111 3.44 -14.06 -1.16
C ASN A 111 4.88 -13.65 -0.83
N ALA A 112 5.67 -13.25 -1.84
CA ALA A 112 7.08 -12.87 -1.68
C ALA A 112 7.30 -11.34 -1.65
N TRP A 113 6.23 -10.54 -1.75
CA TRP A 113 6.36 -9.10 -1.91
C TRP A 113 6.90 -8.42 -0.67
N LYS A 114 6.63 -8.96 0.52
CA LYS A 114 7.08 -8.37 1.78
C LYS A 114 8.59 -8.54 1.94
N GLU A 115 9.10 -9.72 1.65
CA GLU A 115 10.52 -10.05 1.63
C GLU A 115 11.24 -9.22 0.56
N ALA A 116 10.69 -9.15 -0.65
CA ALA A 116 11.23 -8.32 -1.73
C ALA A 116 11.27 -6.83 -1.36
N ALA A 117 10.18 -6.27 -0.82
CA ALA A 117 10.14 -4.88 -0.38
C ALA A 117 11.17 -4.60 0.73
N THR A 118 11.38 -5.56 1.63
CA THR A 118 12.39 -5.47 2.70
C THR A 118 13.80 -5.41 2.12
N GLU A 119 14.14 -6.29 1.19
CA GLU A 119 15.46 -6.28 0.54
C GLU A 119 15.68 -5.01 -0.30
N ILE A 120 14.65 -4.51 -0.98
CA ILE A 120 14.70 -3.22 -1.68
C ILE A 120 14.97 -2.06 -0.70
N GLN A 121 14.36 -2.09 0.48
CA GLN A 121 14.63 -1.09 1.52
C GLN A 121 16.09 -1.15 1.98
N GLU A 122 16.66 -2.35 2.16
CA GLU A 122 18.08 -2.51 2.52
C GLU A 122 19.01 -1.99 1.41
N ILE A 123 18.65 -2.21 0.14
CA ILE A 123 19.39 -1.66 -1.02
C ILE A 123 19.39 -0.12 -0.95
N LEU A 124 18.23 0.49 -0.70
CA LEU A 124 18.10 1.95 -0.56
C LEU A 124 18.91 2.47 0.63
N ASP A 125 18.74 1.87 1.81
CA ASP A 125 19.41 2.30 3.04
C ASP A 125 20.93 2.24 2.89
N ARG A 126 21.45 1.22 2.21
CA ARG A 126 22.88 1.09 1.89
C ARG A 126 23.39 2.16 0.93
N GLU A 127 22.62 2.54 -0.09
CA GLU A 127 23.02 3.61 -1.02
C GLU A 127 22.93 4.99 -0.36
N ILE A 128 21.89 5.23 0.46
CA ILE A 128 21.76 6.44 1.27
C ILE A 128 22.94 6.60 2.21
N GLY A 129 23.36 5.51 2.90
CA GLY A 129 24.51 5.52 3.80
C GLY A 129 25.86 5.83 3.12
N LYS A 130 25.96 5.66 1.80
CA LYS A 130 27.14 6.04 0.99
C LYS A 130 27.03 7.44 0.39
N SER A 131 25.84 8.05 0.46
CA SER A 131 25.54 9.32 -0.19
C SER A 131 25.96 10.52 0.65
N LYS A 132 25.87 11.71 0.07
CA LYS A 132 26.05 12.98 0.79
C LYS A 132 24.82 13.38 1.62
N PHE A 133 23.75 12.57 1.61
CA PHE A 133 22.46 12.86 2.22
C PHE A 133 22.09 11.77 3.24
N PRO A 134 22.87 11.60 4.32
CA PRO A 134 22.66 10.50 5.28
C PRO A 134 21.33 10.59 6.02
N ASP A 135 20.74 11.78 6.11
CA ASP A 135 19.44 12.02 6.75
C ASP A 135 18.24 11.78 5.80
N LEU A 136 18.51 11.45 4.53
CA LEU A 136 17.46 11.19 3.55
C LEU A 136 16.70 9.91 3.93
N LYS A 137 15.37 9.97 3.88
CA LYS A 137 14.50 8.83 4.20
C LYS A 137 13.63 8.49 3.01
N ILE A 138 13.99 7.41 2.33
CA ILE A 138 13.21 6.83 1.22
C ILE A 138 12.57 5.53 1.69
N ARG A 139 11.27 5.37 1.48
CA ARG A 139 10.54 4.11 1.74
C ARG A 139 10.39 3.32 0.45
N ALA A 140 10.59 2.00 0.49
CA ALA A 140 10.21 1.11 -0.61
C ALA A 140 8.74 0.69 -0.50
N GLU A 141 8.03 0.61 -1.63
CA GLU A 141 6.72 -0.04 -1.73
C GLU A 141 6.59 -0.80 -3.05
N ILE A 142 6.08 -2.04 -3.00
CA ILE A 142 5.70 -2.81 -4.19
C ILE A 142 4.19 -2.68 -4.39
N ARG A 143 3.76 -2.42 -5.62
CA ARG A 143 2.36 -2.18 -5.95
C ARG A 143 1.95 -2.85 -7.26
N ASN A 144 0.73 -3.37 -7.26
CA ASN A 144 -0.02 -3.57 -8.50
C ASN A 144 -1.07 -2.47 -8.62
N ALA A 145 -0.81 -1.49 -9.48
CA ALA A 145 -1.66 -0.31 -9.63
C ALA A 145 -3.08 -0.62 -10.13
N ALA A 146 -3.26 -1.74 -10.83
CA ALA A 146 -4.55 -2.18 -11.36
C ALA A 146 -5.44 -2.87 -10.31
N LEU A 147 -4.84 -3.50 -9.31
CA LEU A 147 -5.55 -4.29 -8.30
C LEU A 147 -5.52 -3.69 -6.89
N MET A 148 -4.62 -2.73 -6.62
CA MET A 148 -4.58 -2.05 -5.32
C MET A 148 -5.91 -1.34 -5.03
N TYR A 149 -6.27 -1.27 -3.75
CA TYR A 149 -7.47 -0.57 -3.35
C TYR A 149 -7.36 0.92 -3.66
N GLN A 150 -8.32 1.43 -4.44
CA GLN A 150 -8.51 2.84 -4.71
C GLN A 150 -9.94 3.22 -4.32
N ASP A 151 -10.10 4.35 -3.62
CA ASP A 151 -11.41 4.88 -3.21
C ASP A 151 -12.11 5.59 -4.39
N TYR A 152 -12.21 4.90 -5.52
CA TYR A 152 -12.98 5.32 -6.69
C TYR A 152 -14.05 4.27 -6.95
N SER A 153 -15.30 4.71 -7.01
CA SER A 153 -16.39 3.85 -7.48
C SER A 153 -16.24 3.66 -8.98
N THR A 154 -16.17 2.41 -9.43
CA THR A 154 -16.26 2.07 -10.85
C THR A 154 -17.64 1.50 -11.14
N ALA A 155 -18.12 1.68 -12.37
CA ALA A 155 -19.31 0.97 -12.80
C ALA A 155 -19.05 -0.54 -12.72
N VAL A 156 -20.02 -1.29 -12.21
CA VAL A 156 -19.93 -2.75 -12.16
C VAL A 156 -19.79 -3.27 -13.59
N LYS A 157 -18.79 -4.14 -13.82
CA LYS A 157 -18.49 -4.66 -15.16
C LYS A 157 -19.68 -5.49 -15.67
N PRO A 158 -20.09 -5.33 -16.94
CA PRO A 158 -21.11 -6.20 -17.52
C PRO A 158 -20.76 -7.68 -17.39
N ASP A 159 -21.80 -8.51 -17.32
CA ASP A 159 -21.71 -9.98 -17.29
C ASP A 159 -20.98 -10.59 -16.07
N THR A 160 -20.64 -9.81 -15.03
CA THR A 160 -20.11 -10.37 -13.78
C THR A 160 -21.23 -10.82 -12.83
N PRO A 161 -20.96 -11.69 -11.85
CA PRO A 161 -21.95 -12.08 -10.84
C PRO A 161 -22.57 -10.88 -10.11
N GLU A 162 -21.77 -9.85 -9.84
CA GLU A 162 -22.22 -8.60 -9.21
C GLU A 162 -23.16 -7.81 -10.13
N HIS A 163 -22.85 -7.73 -11.43
CA HIS A 163 -23.73 -7.08 -12.41
C HIS A 163 -25.08 -7.78 -12.49
N ASN A 164 -25.06 -9.11 -12.63
CA ASN A 164 -26.29 -9.91 -12.73
C ASN A 164 -27.13 -9.84 -11.45
N ALA A 165 -26.50 -9.72 -10.28
CA ALA A 165 -27.21 -9.52 -9.02
C ALA A 165 -27.86 -8.13 -8.95
N LEU A 166 -27.17 -7.09 -9.41
CA LEU A 166 -27.70 -5.73 -9.46
C LEU A 166 -28.83 -5.57 -10.46
N GLU A 167 -28.77 -6.21 -11.64
CA GLU A 167 -29.88 -6.23 -12.60
C GLU A 167 -31.14 -6.86 -12.02
N LYS A 168 -31.02 -7.99 -11.32
CA LYS A 168 -32.16 -8.61 -10.63
C LYS A 168 -32.73 -7.70 -9.54
N ALA A 169 -31.87 -7.02 -8.79
CA ALA A 169 -32.31 -6.06 -7.78
C ALA A 169 -32.98 -4.82 -8.40
N GLN A 170 -32.54 -4.41 -9.59
CA GLN A 170 -33.09 -3.26 -10.31
C GLN A 170 -34.58 -3.46 -10.62
N GLU A 171 -34.99 -4.63 -11.11
CA GLU A 171 -36.40 -4.94 -11.38
C GLU A 171 -37.28 -4.76 -10.14
N VAL A 172 -36.85 -5.33 -9.00
CA VAL A 172 -37.55 -5.25 -7.72
C VAL A 172 -37.65 -3.81 -7.22
N CYS A 173 -36.58 -3.03 -7.37
CA CYS A 173 -36.54 -1.63 -6.98
C CYS A 173 -37.48 -0.78 -7.85
N ILE A 174 -37.46 -0.98 -9.17
CA ILE A 174 -38.34 -0.25 -10.11
C ILE A 174 -39.81 -0.56 -9.81
N GLU A 175 -40.16 -1.82 -9.58
CA GLU A 175 -41.53 -2.22 -9.25
C GLU A 175 -42.01 -1.52 -7.95
N LYS A 176 -41.18 -1.51 -6.91
CA LYS A 176 -41.50 -0.82 -5.64
C LYS A 176 -41.66 0.69 -5.80
N VAL A 177 -40.77 1.35 -6.55
CA VAL A 177 -40.82 2.81 -6.75
C VAL A 177 -42.02 3.20 -7.61
N SER A 178 -42.36 2.39 -8.62
CA SER A 178 -43.50 2.64 -9.50
C SER A 178 -44.85 2.38 -8.83
N SER A 179 -44.90 1.46 -7.87
CA SER A 179 -46.08 1.15 -7.07
C SER A 179 -46.25 2.08 -5.85
N SER A 180 -45.19 2.72 -5.38
CA SER A 180 -45.28 3.82 -4.41
C SER A 180 -45.75 5.11 -5.10
N LYS A 181 -47.07 5.27 -5.23
CA LYS A 181 -47.65 6.60 -5.46
C LYS A 181 -47.30 7.49 -4.26
N LEU A 182 -46.60 8.60 -4.52
CA LEU A 182 -46.44 9.68 -3.55
C LEU A 182 -47.83 10.14 -3.06
N PRO A 183 -48.02 10.36 -1.75
CA PRO A 183 -49.24 10.96 -1.23
C PRO A 183 -49.43 12.40 -1.74
#